data_AF-A0A7W0A9X6-F1
#
_entry.id   AF-A0A7W0A9X6-F1
#
_cell.length_a   1.000
_cell.length_b   1.000
_cell.length_c   1.000
_cell.angle_alpha   90.00
_cell.angle_beta   90.00
_cell.angle_gamma   90.00
#
_symmetry.space_group_name_H-M   'P 1'
#
loop_
_entity.id
_entity.type
_entity.pdbx_description
1 polymer ?
#
loop_
_entity_poly.entity_id
_entity_poly.type
_entity_poly.pdbx_seq_one_letter_code
_entity_poly.pdbx_strand_id
1 'polypeptide(L)' 'TVSWVLGRPDVFLNTVGDVDILPKVLDAAERFASRPSDQEMHVLVDQWQMEPMFV' A
#
# COMPACT_ATOMS: atom_id res chain seq x y z
N THR A 1 -2.61 0.98 3.06
CA THR A 1 -1.22 0.64 3.48
C THR A 1 -0.48 0.01 2.29
N VAL A 2 0.86 -0.17 2.36
CA VAL A 2 1.62 -0.85 1.28
C VAL A 2 1.22 -2.33 1.11
N SER A 3 0.68 -2.96 2.16
CA SER A 3 0.13 -4.33 2.15
C SER A 3 -0.96 -4.54 1.09
N TRP A 4 -1.66 -3.48 0.67
CA TRP A 4 -2.61 -3.57 -0.43
C TRP A 4 -1.95 -3.95 -1.76
N VAL A 5 -0.78 -3.36 -2.05
CA VAL A 5 0.00 -3.68 -3.26
C VAL A 5 0.60 -5.08 -3.14
N LEU A 6 1.17 -5.41 -1.97
CA LEU A 6 1.85 -6.69 -1.75
C LEU A 6 0.94 -7.93 -1.94
N GLY A 7 -0.36 -7.80 -1.69
CA GLY A 7 -1.32 -8.89 -1.87
C GLY A 7 -2.11 -8.86 -3.18
N ARG A 8 -1.73 -8.04 -4.16
CA ARG A 8 -2.43 -7.91 -5.45
C ARG A 8 -1.53 -8.34 -6.61
N PRO A 9 -1.74 -9.53 -7.21
CA PRO A 9 -0.82 -10.13 -8.19
C PRO A 9 -0.51 -9.27 -9.43
N ASP A 10 -1.50 -8.50 -9.89
CA ASP A 10 -1.38 -7.70 -11.12
C ASP A 10 -0.82 -6.28 -10.88
N VAL A 11 -0.36 -5.99 -9.67
CA VAL A 11 0.20 -4.68 -9.31
C VAL A 11 1.62 -4.84 -8.82
N PHE A 12 2.51 -3.99 -9.33
CA PHE A 12 3.90 -3.93 -8.91
C PHE A 12 4.19 -2.64 -8.15
N LEU A 13 4.90 -2.75 -7.02
CA LEU A 13 5.45 -1.59 -6.33
C LEU A 13 6.73 -1.17 -7.06
N ASN A 14 6.63 -0.16 -7.94
CA ASN A 14 7.70 0.27 -8.85
C ASN A 14 9.11 0.24 -8.23
N THR A 15 9.43 1.17 -7.34
CA THR A 15 10.71 1.19 -6.64
C THR A 15 10.63 2.05 -5.38
N VAL A 16 11.46 1.73 -4.38
CA VAL A 16 11.72 2.58 -3.21
C VAL A 16 13.15 3.09 -3.34
N GLY A 17 13.33 4.17 -4.09
CA GLY A 17 14.66 4.74 -4.34
C GLY A 17 15.23 5.57 -3.18
N ASP A 18 14.38 5.91 -2.20
CA ASP A 18 14.74 6.67 -1.02
C ASP A 18 15.23 5.73 0.10
N VAL A 19 16.43 5.99 0.59
CA VAL A 19 17.11 5.16 1.61
C VAL A 19 16.42 5.18 2.97
N ASP A 20 15.66 6.23 3.28
CA ASP A 20 14.91 6.37 4.52
C ASP A 20 13.53 5.70 4.43
N ILE A 21 13.02 5.49 3.21
CA ILE A 21 11.74 4.82 2.97
C ILE A 21 11.93 3.30 2.79
N LEU A 22 13.05 2.86 2.20
CA LEU A 22 13.31 1.44 1.93
C LEU A 22 13.15 0.55 3.19
N PRO A 23 13.69 0.90 4.37
CA PRO A 23 13.50 0.09 5.58
C PRO A 23 12.02 -0.08 5.97
N LYS A 24 11.18 0.94 5.78
CA LYS A 24 9.75 0.89 6.12
C LYS A 24 8.98 -0.07 5.21
N VAL A 25 9.37 -0.14 3.94
CA VAL A 25 8.75 -1.06 2.98
C VAL A 25 9.18 -2.50 3.23
N LEU A 26 10.46 -2.73 3.51
CA LEU A 26 10.96 -4.06 3.88
C LEU A 26 10.31 -4.56 5.16
N ASP A 27 10.19 -3.71 6.19
CA ASP A 27 9.49 -4.03 7.45
C ASP A 27 8.02 -4.41 7.23
N ALA A 28 7.31 -3.66 6.38
CA ALA A 28 5.93 -3.98 6.04
C ALA A 28 5.79 -5.28 5.23
N ALA A 29 6.76 -5.60 4.37
CA ALA A 29 6.81 -6.84 3.61
C ALA A 29 7.12 -8.04 4.50
N GLU A 30 8.04 -7.90 5.46
CA GLU A 30 8.37 -8.95 6.43
C GLU A 30 7.16 -9.30 7.32
N ARG A 31 6.36 -8.30 7.70
CA ARG A 31 5.15 -8.48 8.51
C ARG A 31 3.88 -8.76 7.69
N PHE A 32 4.00 -8.92 6.38
CA PHE A 32 2.85 -9.10 5.52
C PHE A 32 2.18 -10.46 5.77
N ALA A 33 0.90 -10.44 6.15
CA ALA A 33 0.08 -11.63 6.32
C ALA A 33 -1.02 -11.74 5.25
N SER A 34 -1.69 -10.62 4.96
CA SER A 34 -2.74 -10.54 3.95
C SER A 34 -2.92 -9.08 3.49
N ARG A 35 -3.55 -8.91 2.33
CA ARG A 35 -4.03 -7.58 1.93
C ARG A 35 -5.20 -7.15 2.81
N PRO A 36 -5.38 -5.84 3.04
CA PRO A 36 -6.63 -5.32 3.58
C PRO A 36 -7.80 -5.69 2.66
N SER A 37 -8.96 -5.90 3.28
CA SER A 37 -10.25 -6.03 2.62
C SER A 37 -10.64 -4.74 1.91
N ASP A 38 -11.58 -4.85 0.99
CA ASP A 38 -12.06 -3.68 0.24
C ASP A 38 -12.77 -2.69 1.18
N GLN A 39 -13.44 -3.19 2.22
CA GLN A 39 -14.05 -2.35 3.26
C GLN A 39 -13.01 -1.56 4.05
N GLU A 40 -11.92 -2.18 4.49
CA GLU A 40 -10.82 -1.49 5.18
C GLU A 40 -10.17 -0.43 4.27
N MET A 41 -10.08 -0.71 2.97
CA MET A 41 -9.59 0.25 2.00
C MET A 41 -10.53 1.43 1.80
N HIS A 42 -11.85 1.21 1.76
CA HIS A 42 -12.84 2.29 1.70
C HIS A 42 -12.74 3.21 2.92
N VAL A 43 -12.60 2.64 4.12
CA VAL A 43 -12.39 3.42 5.35
C VAL A 43 -11.14 4.29 5.25
N LEU A 44 -10.04 3.78 4.68
CA LEU A 44 -8.82 4.56 4.48
C LEU A 44 -9.00 5.69 3.46
N VAL A 45 -9.70 5.44 2.36
CA VAL A 45 -10.02 6.46 1.34
C VAL A 45 -10.79 7.61 1.98
N ASP A 46 -11.81 7.29 2.77
CA ASP A 46 -12.61 8.30 3.47
C ASP A 46 -11.79 9.02 4.53
N GLN A 47 -11.02 8.32 5.37
CA GLN A 47 -10.24 8.96 6.43
C GLN A 47 -9.18 9.92 5.90
N TRP A 48 -8.54 9.58 4.79
CA TRP A 48 -7.43 10.37 4.22
C TRP A 48 -7.89 11.29 3.10
N GLN A 49 -9.19 11.34 2.81
CA GLN A 49 -9.77 12.16 1.75
C GLN A 49 -9.05 11.93 0.41
N MET A 50 -8.82 10.66 0.08
CA MET A 50 -8.10 10.29 -1.15
C MET A 50 -8.96 10.56 -2.38
N GLU A 51 -8.39 11.22 -3.38
CA GLU A 51 -9.04 11.47 -4.65
C GLU A 51 -8.22 10.91 -5.83
N PRO A 52 -8.87 10.53 -6.95
CA PRO A 52 -8.16 10.17 -8.16
C PRO A 52 -7.27 11.33 -8.65
N MET A 53 -6.01 11.04 -8.99
CA MET A 53 -5.12 12.06 -9.57
C MET A 53 -5.48 12.41 -11.03
N PHE A 54 -6.21 11.53 -11.72
CA PHE A 54 -6.63 11.70 -13.10
C PHE A 54 -8.10 11.30 -13.26
N VAL A 55 -8.83 12.01 -14.11
CA VAL A 55 -10.22 11.74 -14.54
C VAL A 55 -10.31 11.60 -16.05
#